data_AF-A0AA96QYB8-F1
#
_entry.id   AF-A0AA96QYB8-F1
#
_cell.length_a   1.000
_cell.length_b   1.000
_cell.length_c   1.000
_cell.angle_alpha   90.00
_cell.angle_beta   90.00
_cell.angle_gamma   90.00
#
_symmetry.space_group_name_H-M   'P 1'
#
loop_
_entity.id
_entity.type
_entity.pdbx_description
1 polymer ?
#
loop_
_entity_poly.entity_id
_entity_poly.type
_entity_poly.pdbx_seq_one_letter_code
_entity_poly.pdbx_strand_id
1 'polypeptide(L)'
;MIRLGSTQPPDADDLALLTAVPLRRTNRRPFVDAPVPVAHRALLVRAADVERSWLHVVNDRAERAKLQQLVRRAQHDQAADPATLAELRVDRQRPDDAGVAIGSAGPRPESQDE
;
A
#
# COMPACT_ATOMS: atom_id res chain seq x y z
N MET A 1 12.26 22.18 5.18
CA MET A 1 13.74 22.16 5.11
C MET A 1 14.22 21.04 6.01
N ILE A 2 14.82 19.98 5.45
CA ILE A 2 15.45 18.92 6.25
C ILE A 2 16.82 19.45 6.68
N ARG A 3 17.16 19.32 7.97
CA ARG A 3 18.51 19.58 8.48
C ARG A 3 19.10 18.27 8.96
N LEU A 4 20.31 17.97 8.53
CA LEU A 4 21.03 16.80 9.02
C LEU A 4 21.44 17.04 10.47
N GLY A 5 21.15 16.06 11.34
CA GLY A 5 21.64 16.03 12.71
C GLY A 5 23.10 15.58 12.79
N SER A 6 23.60 15.39 14.02
CA SER A 6 24.89 14.76 14.24
C SER A 6 24.89 13.32 13.72
N THR A 7 25.98 12.88 13.10
CA THR A 7 26.18 11.47 12.76
C THR A 7 26.16 10.62 14.03
N GLN A 8 25.29 9.62 14.05
CA GLN A 8 25.25 8.55 15.05
C GLN A 8 25.50 7.23 14.31
N PRO A 9 26.22 6.27 14.92
CA PRO A 9 26.35 4.94 14.34
C PRO A 9 24.95 4.30 14.25
N PRO A 10 24.60 3.65 13.12
CA PRO A 10 23.31 3.00 12.98
C PRO A 10 23.22 1.82 13.95
N ASP A 11 22.06 1.64 14.55
CA ASP A 11 21.80 0.45 15.37
C ASP A 11 21.38 -0.76 14.48
N ALA A 12 21.03 -1.87 15.13
CA ALA A 12 20.61 -3.08 14.42
C ALA A 12 19.31 -2.90 13.63
N ASP A 13 18.38 -2.08 14.14
CA ASP A 13 17.10 -1.84 13.48
C ASP A 13 17.28 -0.92 12.27
N ASP A 14 18.16 0.09 12.36
CA ASP A 14 18.57 0.94 11.24
C ASP A 14 19.17 0.13 10.08
N LEU A 15 20.07 -0.81 10.41
CA LEU A 15 20.70 -1.67 9.41
C LEU A 15 19.70 -2.66 8.78
N ALA A 16 18.77 -3.18 9.59
CA ALA A 16 17.70 -4.04 9.11
C ALA A 16 16.75 -3.27 8.18
N LEU A 17 16.38 -2.05 8.55
CA LEU A 17 15.56 -1.16 7.74
C LEU A 17 16.25 -0.82 6.41
N LEU A 18 17.52 -0.41 6.46
CA LEU A 18 18.32 -0.11 5.27
C LEU A 18 18.35 -1.30 4.29
N THR A 19 18.46 -2.52 4.81
CA THR A 19 18.43 -3.75 4.03
C THR A 19 17.04 -4.05 3.44
N ALA A 20 15.96 -3.70 4.16
CA ALA A 20 14.59 -3.97 3.74
C ALA A 20 14.06 -2.99 2.68
N VAL A 21 14.51 -1.72 2.70
CA VAL A 21 14.06 -0.67 1.76
C VAL A 21 14.09 -1.11 0.28
N PRO A 22 15.20 -1.64 -0.28
CA PRO A 22 15.26 -2.02 -1.69
C PRO A 22 14.42 -3.27 -2.02
N LEU A 23 14.08 -4.08 -1.02
CA LEU A 23 13.26 -5.30 -1.19
C LEU A 23 11.76 -4.98 -1.21
N ARG A 24 11.34 -3.83 -0.67
CA ARG A 24 9.93 -3.42 -0.60
C ARG A 24 9.36 -3.20 -2.00
N ARG A 25 8.37 -4.00 -2.37
CA ARG A 25 7.57 -3.84 -3.60
C ARG A 25 6.10 -3.70 -3.26
N THR A 26 5.38 -2.92 -4.06
CA THR A 26 3.91 -2.91 -4.01
C THR A 26 3.39 -4.15 -4.73
N ASN A 27 2.90 -5.13 -3.97
CA ASN A 27 2.26 -6.32 -4.55
C ASN A 27 0.78 -6.03 -4.81
N ARG A 28 0.38 -5.99 -6.09
CA ARG A 28 -1.03 -5.85 -6.52
C ARG A 28 -1.65 -7.16 -6.99
N ARG A 29 -1.00 -8.31 -6.72
CA ARG A 29 -1.58 -9.63 -6.99
C ARG A 29 -2.39 -10.10 -5.78
N PRO A 30 -3.37 -10.99 -5.98
CA PRO A 30 -4.10 -11.61 -4.88
C PRO A 30 -3.13 -12.19 -3.85
N PHE A 31 -3.41 -11.92 -2.56
CA PHE A 31 -2.71 -12.58 -1.47
C PHE A 31 -3.27 -14.00 -1.30
N VAL A 32 -2.42 -14.90 -0.80
CA VAL A 32 -2.90 -16.21 -0.37
C VAL A 32 -3.89 -16.06 0.78
N ASP A 33 -4.92 -16.90 0.81
CA ASP A 33 -5.90 -16.93 1.90
C ASP A 33 -5.30 -17.64 3.14
N ALA A 34 -4.24 -17.05 3.67
CA ALA A 34 -3.56 -17.49 4.87
C ALA A 34 -3.55 -16.34 5.89
N PRO A 35 -3.95 -16.59 7.15
CA PRO A 35 -3.98 -15.54 8.16
C PRO A 35 -2.56 -15.06 8.46
N VAL A 36 -2.38 -13.74 8.53
CA VAL A 36 -1.15 -13.14 9.04
C VAL A 36 -1.03 -13.45 10.55
N PRO A 37 0.12 -13.97 11.03
CA PRO A 37 0.31 -14.25 12.45
C PRO A 37 -0.01 -13.05 13.34
N VAL A 38 -0.67 -13.30 14.47
CA VAL A 38 -1.07 -12.25 15.45
C VAL A 38 0.14 -11.42 15.90
N ALA A 39 1.27 -12.08 16.18
CA ALA A 39 2.49 -11.43 16.60
C ALA A 39 3.00 -10.40 15.57
N HIS A 40 2.96 -10.73 14.27
CA HIS A 40 3.36 -9.80 13.22
C HIS A 40 2.43 -8.58 13.15
N ARG A 41 1.11 -8.78 13.31
CA ARG A 41 0.16 -7.66 13.36
C ARG A 41 0.43 -6.75 14.55
N ALA A 42 0.71 -7.31 15.73
CA ALA A 42 1.03 -6.54 16.93
C ALA A 42 2.32 -5.71 16.75
N LEU A 43 3.35 -6.29 16.11
CA LEU A 43 4.58 -5.56 15.79
C LEU A 43 4.31 -4.38 14.85
N LEU A 44 3.47 -4.55 13.82
CA LEU A 44 3.10 -3.48 12.90
C LEU A 44 2.31 -2.35 13.58
N VAL A 45 1.37 -2.70 14.47
CA VAL A 45 0.61 -1.69 15.25
C VAL A 45 1.55 -0.89 16.14
N ARG A 46 2.48 -1.57 16.84
CA ARG A 46 3.50 -0.89 17.65
C ARG A 46 4.42 0.00 16.81
N ALA A 47 4.84 -0.47 15.64
CA ALA A 47 5.68 0.32 14.74
C ALA A 47 4.97 1.61 14.29
N ALA A 48 3.68 1.54 13.96
CA ALA A 48 2.89 2.72 13.63
C ALA A 48 2.80 3.70 14.81
N ASP A 49 2.57 3.20 16.02
CA ASP A 49 2.48 4.02 17.24
C ASP A 49 3.79 4.77 17.54
N VAL A 50 4.95 4.10 17.39
CA VAL A 50 6.28 4.72 17.52
C VAL A 50 6.46 5.86 16.52
N GLU A 51 5.96 5.69 15.30
CA GLU A 51 5.95 6.71 14.24
C GLU A 51 4.80 7.73 14.40
N ARG A 52 4.16 7.78 15.58
CA ARG A 52 3.01 8.65 15.89
C ARG A 52 1.88 8.56 14.88
N SER A 53 1.70 7.37 14.34
CA SER A 53 0.71 7.02 13.34
C SER A 53 -0.23 5.94 13.91
N TRP A 54 -1.45 5.87 13.39
CA TRP A 54 -2.41 4.86 13.82
C TRP A 54 -2.62 3.81 12.73
N LEU A 55 -2.46 2.54 13.10
CA LEU A 55 -2.78 1.40 12.25
C LEU A 55 -4.07 0.72 12.73
N HIS A 56 -5.15 0.88 11.97
CA HIS A 56 -6.41 0.18 12.21
C HIS A 56 -6.42 -1.19 11.53
N VAL A 57 -6.57 -2.27 12.30
CA VAL A 57 -6.51 -3.64 11.79
C VAL A 57 -7.92 -4.16 11.47
N VAL A 58 -8.22 -4.28 10.17
CA VAL A 58 -9.50 -4.79 9.67
C VAL A 58 -9.50 -6.33 9.66
N ASN A 59 -9.90 -6.95 10.76
CA ASN A 59 -9.96 -8.42 10.89
C ASN A 59 -11.36 -9.00 10.69
N ASP A 60 -12.40 -8.22 10.97
CA ASP A 60 -13.79 -8.68 10.90
C ASP A 60 -14.28 -8.78 9.45
N ARG A 61 -15.07 -9.81 9.15
CA ARG A 61 -15.59 -10.05 7.80
C ARG A 61 -16.58 -8.97 7.36
N ALA A 62 -17.45 -8.50 8.26
CA ALA A 62 -18.42 -7.47 7.93
C ALA A 62 -17.73 -6.11 7.70
N GLU A 63 -16.72 -5.80 8.49
CA GLU A 63 -15.89 -4.61 8.29
C GLU A 63 -15.15 -4.64 6.94
N ARG A 64 -14.55 -5.78 6.57
CA ARG A 64 -13.92 -5.95 5.24
C ARG A 64 -14.92 -5.77 4.11
N ALA A 65 -16.13 -6.35 4.22
CA ALA A 65 -17.17 -6.19 3.22
C ALA A 65 -17.61 -4.73 3.07
N LYS A 66 -17.74 -3.99 4.18
CA LYS A 66 -18.05 -2.56 4.16
C LYS A 66 -16.94 -1.75 3.47
N LEU A 67 -15.68 -2.02 3.80
CA LEU A 67 -14.54 -1.35 3.14
C LEU A 67 -14.53 -1.64 1.63
N GLN A 68 -14.78 -2.89 1.23
CA GLN A 68 -14.85 -3.28 -0.18
C GLN A 68 -15.96 -2.52 -0.92
N GLN A 69 -17.15 -2.37 -0.32
CA GLN A 69 -18.24 -1.59 -0.91
C GLN A 69 -17.86 -0.12 -1.10
N LEU A 70 -17.21 0.50 -0.12
CA LEU A 70 -16.75 1.89 -0.21
C LEU A 70 -15.72 2.06 -1.34
N VAL A 71 -14.75 1.15 -1.44
CA VAL A 71 -13.74 1.18 -2.51
C VAL A 71 -14.38 1.00 -3.87
N ARG A 72 -15.31 0.04 -4.03
CA ARG A 72 -16.04 -0.16 -5.30
C ARG A 72 -16.83 1.08 -5.70
N ARG A 73 -17.51 1.72 -4.74
CA ARG A 73 -18.26 2.95 -5.01
C ARG A 73 -17.34 4.08 -5.46
N ALA A 74 -16.25 4.31 -4.73
CA ALA A 74 -15.27 5.33 -5.09
C ALA A 74 -14.66 5.08 -6.48
N GLN A 75 -14.33 3.82 -6.80
CA GLN A 75 -13.82 3.45 -8.12
C GLN A 75 -14.84 3.70 -9.23
N HIS A 76 -16.13 3.42 -8.98
CA HIS A 76 -17.20 3.73 -9.93
C HIS A 76 -17.31 5.24 -10.20
N ASP A 77 -17.33 6.05 -9.13
CA ASP A 77 -17.42 7.51 -9.23
C ASP A 77 -16.18 8.10 -9.95
N GLN A 78 -14.99 7.60 -9.64
CA GLN A 78 -13.73 7.98 -10.30
C GLN A 78 -13.66 7.55 -11.77
N ALA A 79 -14.20 6.39 -12.11
CA ALA A 79 -14.23 5.91 -13.49
C ALA A 79 -15.18 6.74 -14.39
N ALA A 80 -16.17 7.39 -13.78
CA ALA A 80 -17.08 8.31 -14.47
C ALA A 80 -16.51 9.74 -14.61
N ASP A 81 -15.44 10.08 -13.88
CA ASP A 81 -14.81 11.39 -13.91
C ASP A 81 -13.70 11.51 -14.98
N PRO A 82 -13.88 12.35 -16.02
CA PRO A 82 -12.88 12.55 -17.06
C PRO A 82 -11.53 13.08 -16.54
N ALA A 83 -11.51 13.86 -15.46
CA ALA A 83 -10.27 14.40 -14.91
C ALA A 83 -9.40 13.28 -14.30
N THR A 84 -10.02 12.42 -13.51
CA THR A 84 -9.38 11.21 -12.96
C THR A 84 -8.85 10.30 -14.07
N LEU A 85 -9.62 10.08 -15.15
CA LEU A 85 -9.17 9.26 -16.28
C LEU A 85 -7.96 9.86 -17.01
N ALA A 86 -7.88 11.19 -17.10
CA ALA A 86 -6.75 11.88 -17.71
C ALA A 86 -5.48 11.71 -16.87
N GLU A 87 -5.56 11.85 -15.55
CA GLU A 87 -4.44 11.63 -14.62
C GLU A 87 -3.91 10.19 -14.72
N LEU A 88 -4.80 9.20 -14.63
CA LEU A 88 -4.42 7.78 -14.72
C LEU A 88 -3.76 7.42 -16.06
N ARG A 89 -4.12 8.10 -17.14
CA ARG A 89 -3.48 7.91 -18.45
C ARG A 89 -2.04 8.43 -18.43
N VAL A 90 -1.82 9.62 -17.85
CA VAL A 90 -0.49 10.22 -17.71
C VAL A 90 0.41 9.32 -16.86
N ASP A 91 -0.06 8.85 -15.71
CA ASP A 91 0.72 7.99 -14.81
C ASP A 91 1.13 6.64 -15.42
N ARG A 92 0.28 6.06 -16.28
CA ARG A 92 0.57 4.81 -17.00
C ARG A 92 1.51 5.00 -18.19
N GLN A 93 1.51 6.20 -18.77
CA GLN A 93 2.35 6.54 -19.93
C GLN A 93 3.72 7.06 -19.53
N ARG A 94 3.92 7.44 -18.27
CA ARG A 94 5.19 7.92 -17.73
C ARG A 94 6.12 6.73 -17.48
N PRO A 95 7.15 6.50 -18.32
CA PRO A 95 8.03 5.33 -18.22
C PRO A 95 9.26 5.61 -17.33
N ASP A 96 9.32 6.79 -16.71
CA ASP A 96 10.37 7.17 -15.77
C ASP A 96 10.17 6.50 -14.40
N ASP A 97 11.07 6.83 -13.46
CA ASP A 97 11.06 6.35 -12.08
C ASP A 97 9.86 6.83 -11.23
N ALA A 98 9.03 7.74 -11.75
CA ALA A 98 7.88 8.28 -11.05
C ALA A 98 6.55 7.61 -11.43
N GLY A 99 6.46 6.92 -12.57
CA GLY A 99 5.25 6.27 -13.07
C GLY A 99 4.98 4.86 -12.52
N VAL A 100 3.79 4.32 -12.79
CA VAL A 100 3.46 2.92 -12.47
C VAL A 100 3.62 2.06 -13.72
N ALA A 101 4.66 1.22 -13.73
CA ALA A 101 4.87 0.26 -14.81
C ALA A 101 3.66 -0.67 -14.99
N ILE A 102 3.31 -0.97 -16.25
CA ILE A 102 2.15 -1.82 -16.60
C ILE A 102 2.22 -3.19 -15.91
N GLY A 103 3.42 -3.79 -15.81
CA GLY A 103 3.63 -5.06 -15.12
C GLY A 103 3.37 -5.03 -13.60
N SER A 104 3.28 -3.83 -13.00
CA SER A 104 2.97 -3.61 -11.59
C SER A 104 1.49 -3.28 -11.34
N ALA A 105 0.66 -3.19 -12.37
CA ALA A 105 -0.76 -2.78 -12.26
C ALA A 105 -1.67 -3.82 -11.59
N GLY A 106 -1.21 -5.09 -11.46
CA GLY A 106 -2.03 -6.19 -10.96
C GLY A 106 -2.88 -6.84 -12.07
N PRO A 107 -3.51 -7.99 -11.80
CA PRO A 107 -4.43 -8.61 -12.75
C PRO A 107 -5.67 -7.73 -12.93
N ARG A 108 -6.35 -7.86 -14.08
CA ARG A 108 -7.68 -7.27 -14.22
C ARG A 108 -8.62 -7.97 -13.24
N PRO A 109 -9.57 -7.25 -12.61
CA PRO A 109 -10.64 -7.86 -11.83
C PRO A 109 -11.32 -8.94 -12.68
N GLU A 110 -11.62 -10.09 -12.08
CA GLU A 110 -12.41 -11.10 -12.78
C GLU A 110 -13.85 -10.60 -12.91
N SER A 111 -14.60 -11.07 -13.90
CA SER A 111 -15.99 -10.64 -14.10
C SER A 111 -16.92 -10.96 -12.92
N GLN A 112 -16.48 -11.80 -11.98
CA GLN A 112 -17.17 -12.15 -10.75
C GLN A 112 -16.88 -11.18 -9.59
N ASP A 113 -15.92 -10.26 -9.77
CA ASP A 113 -15.58 -9.19 -8.84
C ASP A 113 -16.36 -7.89 -9.13
N GLU A 114 -17.34 -7.91 -10.05
CA GLU A 114 -18.34 -6.85 -10.26
C GLU A 114 -19.62 -7.14 -9.47
#